data_AF-A0A399X924-F1
#
_entry.id   AF-A0A399X924-F1
#
_cell.length_a   1.000
_cell.length_b   1.000
_cell.length_c   1.000
_cell.angle_alpha   90.00
_cell.angle_beta   90.00
_cell.angle_gamma   90.00
#
_symmetry.space_group_name_H-M   'P 1'
#
loop_
_entity.id
_entity.type
_entity.pdbx_description
1 polymer ?
#
loop_
_entity_poly.entity_id
_entity_poly.type
_entity_poly.pdbx_seq_one_letter_code
_entity_poly.pdbx_strand_id
1 'polypeptide(L)'
;MPFEPLRTDEELPAPAPKTQDADTQMLFGCSSFVGVALVTYLLTVWPHFAFVETHKTLTLLMDLVIGGVPAAAFGAWATRRFGMAAAGGFVGGVLTSSTFLYLRLDQYFALRAVKDAPQPEYPSAWTYLVPLAWFLTSAVVVALFIRREEYAADEPKAQ
;
A
#
# COMPACT_ATOMS: atom_id res chain seq x y z
N MET A 1 23.77 57.47 1.74
CA MET A 1 22.38 57.67 2.23
C MET A 1 21.98 56.42 2.99
N PRO A 2 21.48 56.52 4.22
CA PRO A 2 21.00 55.36 4.96
C PRO A 2 19.72 54.85 4.31
N PHE A 3 19.65 53.54 4.06
CA PHE A 3 18.49 52.88 3.47
C PHE A 3 17.42 52.74 4.55
N GLU A 4 16.31 53.45 4.38
CA GLU A 4 15.15 53.35 5.27
C GLU A 4 14.28 52.21 4.74
N PRO A 5 14.15 51.08 5.48
CA PRO A 5 13.36 49.96 4.99
C PRO A 5 11.90 50.38 4.89
N LEU A 6 11.31 50.16 3.71
CA LEU A 6 9.89 50.37 3.44
C LEU A 6 9.07 49.57 4.46
N ARG A 7 8.54 50.25 5.49
CA ARG A 7 7.56 49.76 6.45
C ARG A 7 6.25 49.44 5.73
N THR A 8 6.24 48.33 5.01
CA THR A 8 5.08 47.75 4.33
C THR A 8 4.42 46.67 5.18
N ASP A 9 4.67 46.69 6.49
CA ASP A 9 3.97 45.88 7.47
C ASP A 9 2.63 46.55 7.79
N GLU A 10 1.62 46.31 6.95
CA GLU A 10 0.24 46.42 7.42
C GLU A 10 0.05 45.42 8.56
N GLU A 11 -0.34 45.92 9.73
CA GLU A 11 -0.73 45.07 10.87
C GLU A 11 -1.92 44.21 10.45
N LEU A 12 -1.66 42.96 10.09
CA LEU A 12 -2.71 42.00 9.82
C LEU A 12 -3.54 41.81 11.10
N PRO A 13 -4.87 41.99 11.06
CA PRO A 13 -5.74 41.89 12.24
C PRO A 13 -5.77 40.48 12.85
N ALA A 14 -5.22 39.49 12.16
CA ALA A 14 -4.93 38.17 12.68
C ALA A 14 -3.62 37.65 12.05
N PRO A 15 -2.82 36.83 12.76
CA PRO A 15 -1.65 36.20 12.17
C PRO A 15 -2.07 35.42 10.91
N ALA A 16 -1.35 35.63 9.80
CA ALA A 16 -1.58 34.89 8.56
C ALA A 16 -1.62 33.39 8.87
N PRO A 17 -2.62 32.64 8.37
CA PRO A 17 -2.69 31.20 8.61
C PRO A 17 -1.36 30.60 8.16
N LYS A 18 -0.73 29.84 9.06
CA LYS A 18 0.58 29.25 8.84
C LYS A 18 0.48 28.33 7.62
N THR A 19 0.87 28.84 6.45
CA THR A 19 0.91 28.05 5.23
C THR A 19 1.91 26.95 5.48
N GLN A 20 1.43 25.71 5.52
CA GLN A 20 2.35 24.57 5.59
C GLN A 20 3.15 24.60 4.30
N ASP A 21 4.47 24.57 4.46
CA ASP A 21 5.40 24.56 3.35
C ASP A 21 5.09 23.38 2.41
N ALA A 22 4.77 23.71 1.16
CA ALA A 22 4.28 22.75 0.17
C ALA A 22 5.33 21.66 -0.09
N ASP A 23 6.62 22.03 -0.09
CA ASP A 23 7.73 21.11 -0.27
C ASP A 23 7.81 20.11 0.88
N THR A 24 7.64 20.59 2.11
CA THR A 24 7.60 19.74 3.31
C THR A 24 6.42 18.76 3.27
N GLN A 25 5.24 19.20 2.83
CA GLN A 25 4.08 18.31 2.66
C GLN A 25 4.29 17.26 1.57
N MET A 26 4.84 17.67 0.42
CA MET A 26 5.10 16.76 -0.70
C MET A 26 6.13 15.69 -0.31
N LEU A 27 7.24 16.09 0.31
CA LEU A 27 8.27 15.17 0.79
C LEU A 27 7.72 14.17 1.81
N PHE A 28 6.88 14.63 2.74
CA PHE A 28 6.23 13.75 3.70
C PHE A 28 5.28 12.75 3.01
N GLY A 29 4.48 13.22 2.05
CA GLY A 29 3.61 12.37 1.23
C GLY A 29 4.38 11.29 0.49
N CYS A 30 5.40 11.66 -0.29
CA CYS A 30 6.24 10.71 -1.03
C CYS A 30 6.95 9.71 -0.12
N SER A 31 7.48 10.16 1.02
CA SER A 31 8.14 9.29 1.99
C SER A 31 7.16 8.28 2.60
N SER A 32 5.95 8.72 2.94
CA SER A 32 4.89 7.83 3.44
C SER A 32 4.45 6.81 2.39
N PHE A 33 4.31 7.23 1.12
CA PHE A 33 3.99 6.34 0.00
C PHE A 33 5.03 5.22 -0.13
N VAL A 34 6.31 5.59 -0.24
CA VAL A 34 7.40 4.63 -0.44
C VAL A 34 7.55 3.71 0.77
N GLY A 35 7.52 4.28 1.99
CA GLY A 35 7.64 3.51 3.22
C GLY A 35 6.52 2.48 3.37
N VAL A 36 5.27 2.88 3.12
CA VAL A 36 4.12 1.98 3.21
C VAL A 36 4.17 0.90 2.14
N ALA A 37 4.58 1.23 0.90
CA ALA A 37 4.72 0.26 -0.18
C ALA A 37 5.74 -0.83 0.17
N LEU A 38 6.92 -0.43 0.68
CA LEU A 38 7.99 -1.35 1.06
C LEU A 38 7.57 -2.27 2.22
N VAL A 39 7.00 -1.71 3.28
CA VAL A 39 6.56 -2.51 4.44
C VAL A 39 5.46 -3.48 4.05
N THR A 40 4.49 -3.03 3.24
CA THR A 40 3.40 -3.89 2.73
C THR A 40 3.95 -5.05 1.91
N TYR A 41 4.89 -4.77 1.00
CA TYR A 41 5.54 -5.79 0.19
C TYR A 41 6.29 -6.79 1.07
N LEU A 42 7.13 -6.31 1.99
CA LEU A 42 7.93 -7.15 2.88
C LEU A 42 7.04 -8.05 3.73
N LEU A 43 6.00 -7.49 4.37
CA LEU A 43 5.04 -8.23 5.18
C LEU A 43 4.30 -9.31 4.39
N THR A 44 4.01 -9.05 3.11
CA THR A 44 3.32 -10.04 2.26
C THR A 44 4.26 -11.14 1.78
N VAL A 45 5.50 -10.79 1.45
CA VAL A 45 6.41 -11.68 0.71
C VAL A 45 7.27 -12.56 1.62
N TRP A 46 7.65 -12.09 2.80
CA TRP A 46 8.54 -12.84 3.69
C TRP A 46 8.08 -14.27 4.05
N PRO A 47 6.78 -14.60 4.24
CA PRO A 47 6.36 -15.95 4.62
C PRO A 47 6.71 -16.98 3.55
N HIS A 48 6.65 -16.59 2.27
CA HIS A 48 6.99 -17.46 1.14
C HIS A 48 8.46 -17.89 1.08
N PHE A 49 9.34 -17.22 1.85
CA PHE A 49 10.72 -17.62 2.07
C PHE A 49 10.89 -18.48 3.33
N ALA A 50 10.05 -18.29 4.34
CA ALA A 50 10.05 -19.09 5.57
C ALA A 50 9.39 -20.46 5.35
N PHE A 51 8.30 -20.52 4.60
CA PHE A 51 7.53 -21.72 4.32
C PHE A 51 7.58 -22.06 2.82
N VAL A 52 8.67 -22.74 2.42
CA VAL A 52 9.03 -22.94 1.01
C VAL A 52 8.09 -23.89 0.25
N GLU A 53 7.30 -24.69 0.97
CA GLU A 53 6.40 -25.71 0.39
C GLU A 53 5.07 -25.14 -0.16
N THR A 54 5.12 -23.99 -0.82
CA THR A 54 3.93 -23.31 -1.38
C THR A 54 3.22 -24.06 -2.52
N HIS A 55 3.73 -25.22 -2.93
CA HIS A 55 3.01 -26.17 -3.80
C HIS A 55 1.88 -26.89 -3.05
N LYS A 56 1.96 -26.97 -1.71
CA LYS A 56 0.90 -27.51 -0.85
C LYS A 56 -0.14 -26.44 -0.56
N THR A 57 -1.41 -26.82 -0.60
CA THR A 57 -2.53 -25.89 -0.43
C THR A 57 -2.53 -25.27 0.97
N LEU A 58 -2.25 -26.08 1.99
CA LEU A 58 -2.22 -25.64 3.39
C LEU A 58 -1.11 -24.60 3.63
N THR A 59 0.09 -24.85 3.12
CA THR A 59 1.23 -23.94 3.26
C THR A 59 0.97 -22.63 2.54
N LEU A 60 0.42 -22.68 1.31
CA LEU A 60 0.02 -21.48 0.58
C LEU A 60 -1.00 -20.65 1.37
N LEU A 61 -2.03 -21.29 1.93
CA LEU A 61 -3.04 -20.60 2.74
C LEU A 61 -2.43 -19.97 3.99
N MET A 62 -1.52 -20.68 4.66
CA MET A 62 -0.81 -20.18 5.83
C MET A 62 0.05 -18.96 5.49
N ASP A 63 0.77 -18.98 4.37
CA ASP A 63 1.54 -17.82 3.89
C ASP A 63 0.66 -16.61 3.60
N LEU A 64 -0.45 -16.83 2.90
CA LEU A 64 -1.40 -15.77 2.57
C LEU A 64 -2.01 -15.15 3.84
N VAL A 65 -2.28 -15.95 4.87
CA VAL A 65 -2.81 -15.45 6.14
C VAL A 65 -1.72 -14.72 6.94
N ILE A 66 -0.55 -15.34 7.13
CA ILE A 66 0.56 -14.79 7.93
C ILE A 66 1.14 -13.52 7.29
N GLY A 67 1.18 -13.45 5.96
CA GLY A 67 1.66 -12.26 5.27
C GLY A 67 0.56 -11.25 5.00
N GLY A 68 -0.56 -11.72 4.46
CA GLY A 68 -1.65 -10.86 3.99
C GLY A 68 -2.42 -10.18 5.12
N VAL A 69 -2.72 -10.88 6.23
CA VAL A 69 -3.50 -10.27 7.33
C VAL A 69 -2.72 -9.14 8.01
N PRO A 70 -1.45 -9.31 8.41
CA PRO A 70 -0.66 -8.20 8.93
C PRO A 70 -0.44 -7.07 7.92
N ALA A 71 -0.23 -7.39 6.64
CA ALA A 71 -0.11 -6.37 5.59
C ALA A 71 -1.40 -5.55 5.43
N ALA A 72 -2.57 -6.20 5.44
CA ALA A 72 -3.87 -5.53 5.37
C ALA A 72 -4.14 -4.67 6.63
N ALA A 73 -3.82 -5.19 7.82
CA ALA A 73 -3.95 -4.44 9.08
C ALA A 73 -3.03 -3.20 9.09
N PHE A 74 -1.79 -3.35 8.63
CA PHE A 74 -0.84 -2.26 8.47
C PHE A 74 -1.34 -1.23 7.44
N GLY A 75 -1.83 -1.68 6.27
CA GLY A 75 -2.42 -0.83 5.25
C GLY A 75 -3.62 -0.02 5.75
N ALA A 76 -4.51 -0.66 6.51
CA ALA A 76 -5.66 -0.02 7.14
C ALA A 76 -5.23 1.07 8.15
N TRP A 77 -4.25 0.76 8.99
CA TRP A 77 -3.69 1.71 9.95
C TRP A 77 -2.97 2.88 9.25
N ALA A 78 -2.13 2.60 8.26
CA ALA A 78 -1.37 3.61 7.53
C ALA A 78 -2.28 4.55 6.73
N THR A 79 -3.28 3.99 6.05
CA THR A 79 -4.30 4.76 5.31
C THR A 79 -5.04 5.72 6.24
N ARG A 80 -5.41 5.27 7.45
CA ARG A 80 -6.06 6.14 8.45
C ARG A 80 -5.14 7.23 8.99
N ARG A 81 -3.85 6.94 9.17
CA ARG A 81 -2.91 7.84 9.83
C ARG A 81 -2.34 8.90 8.89
N PHE A 82 -1.98 8.49 7.67
CA PHE A 82 -1.23 9.28 6.70
C PHE A 82 -2.03 9.64 5.45
N GLY A 83 -3.25 9.12 5.30
CA GLY A 83 -4.19 9.53 4.25
C GLY A 83 -3.91 8.93 2.87
N MET A 84 -4.36 9.64 1.83
CA MET A 84 -4.26 9.26 0.41
C MET A 84 -2.87 8.80 -0.01
N ALA A 85 -1.81 9.48 0.46
CA ALA A 85 -0.44 9.14 0.10
C ALA A 85 -0.05 7.73 0.55
N ALA A 86 -0.43 7.35 1.79
CA ALA A 86 -0.22 6.01 2.30
C ALA A 86 -1.18 4.99 1.66
N ALA A 87 -2.41 5.36 1.34
CA ALA A 87 -3.33 4.50 0.60
C ALA A 87 -2.74 4.11 -0.77
N GLY A 88 -2.19 5.09 -1.49
CA GLY A 88 -1.49 4.85 -2.75
C GLY A 88 -0.27 3.92 -2.56
N GLY A 89 0.52 4.16 -1.50
CA GLY A 89 1.67 3.31 -1.17
C GLY A 89 1.27 1.86 -0.89
N PHE A 90 0.21 1.67 -0.11
CA PHE A 90 -0.34 0.36 0.20
C PHE A 90 -0.83 -0.37 -1.06
N VAL A 91 -1.61 0.29 -1.91
CA VAL A 91 -2.07 -0.30 -3.20
C VAL A 91 -0.88 -0.65 -4.09
N GLY A 92 0.13 0.22 -4.18
CA GLY A 92 1.37 -0.07 -4.93
C GLY A 92 2.14 -1.26 -4.38
N GLY A 93 2.25 -1.39 -3.05
CA GLY A 93 2.84 -2.56 -2.39
C GLY A 93 2.06 -3.85 -2.62
N VAL A 94 0.72 -3.78 -2.58
CA VAL A 94 -0.16 -4.92 -2.88
C VAL A 94 -0.05 -5.32 -4.35
N LEU A 95 -0.02 -4.37 -5.28
CA LEU A 95 0.17 -4.67 -6.71
C LEU A 95 1.50 -5.39 -6.96
N THR A 96 2.58 -4.89 -6.37
CA THR A 96 3.92 -5.49 -6.52
C THR A 96 3.98 -6.89 -5.90
N SER A 97 3.39 -7.08 -4.73
CA SER A 97 3.31 -8.42 -4.09
C SER A 97 2.36 -9.36 -4.82
N SER A 98 1.32 -8.86 -5.50
CA SER A 98 0.45 -9.66 -6.37
C SER A 98 1.22 -10.18 -7.58
N THR A 99 2.06 -9.35 -8.20
CA THR A 99 2.98 -9.80 -9.27
C THR A 99 3.96 -10.85 -8.76
N PHE A 100 4.51 -10.67 -7.56
CA PHE A 100 5.35 -11.69 -6.92
C PHE A 100 4.60 -13.01 -6.73
N LEU A 101 3.37 -12.98 -6.17
CA LEU A 101 2.53 -14.16 -5.97
C LEU A 101 2.27 -14.89 -7.29
N TYR A 102 1.94 -14.15 -8.36
CA TYR A 102 1.75 -14.71 -9.69
C TYR A 102 2.99 -15.48 -10.15
N LEU A 103 4.16 -14.83 -10.13
CA LEU A 103 5.42 -15.45 -10.56
C LEU A 103 5.79 -16.65 -9.69
N ARG A 104 5.54 -16.57 -8.39
CA ARG A 104 5.84 -17.65 -7.44
C ARG A 104 4.99 -18.89 -7.68
N LEU A 105 3.69 -18.71 -7.95
CA LEU A 105 2.78 -19.82 -8.26
C LEU A 105 3.09 -20.40 -9.65
N ASP A 106 3.32 -19.55 -10.64
CA ASP A 106 3.64 -19.96 -12.01
C ASP A 106 4.93 -20.80 -12.07
N GLN A 107 5.91 -20.51 -11.21
CA GLN A 107 7.15 -21.29 -11.10
C GLN A 107 6.88 -22.79 -10.84
N TYR A 108 5.87 -23.14 -10.03
CA TYR A 108 5.53 -24.56 -9.78
C TYR A 108 4.82 -25.21 -10.96
N PHE A 109 4.04 -24.46 -11.74
CA PHE A 109 3.42 -24.97 -12.95
C PHE A 109 4.43 -25.12 -14.09
N ALA A 110 5.41 -24.23 -14.20
CA ALA A 110 6.52 -24.35 -15.15
C ALA A 110 7.35 -25.63 -14.91
N LEU A 111 7.46 -26.05 -13.65
CA LEU A 111 8.19 -27.27 -13.24
C LEU A 111 7.41 -28.57 -13.49
N ARG A 112 6.15 -28.52 -13.97
CA ARG A 112 5.34 -29.72 -14.26
C ARG A 112 5.98 -30.73 -15.20
N ALA A 113 6.80 -30.25 -16.14
CA ALA A 113 7.49 -31.08 -17.11
C ALA A 113 8.64 -31.91 -16.51
N VAL A 114 9.05 -31.62 -15.27
CA VAL A 114 10.14 -32.32 -14.57
C VAL A 114 9.52 -33.38 -13.65
N LYS A 115 9.85 -34.66 -13.89
CA LYS A 115 9.21 -35.81 -13.26
C LYS A 115 9.35 -35.85 -11.73
N ASP A 116 10.45 -35.32 -11.20
CA ASP A 116 10.78 -35.32 -9.76
C ASP A 116 10.49 -33.97 -9.09
N ALA A 117 9.89 -33.00 -9.80
CA ALA A 117 9.59 -31.69 -9.22
C ALA A 117 8.29 -31.71 -8.40
N PRO A 118 8.20 -30.91 -7.32
CA PRO A 118 6.98 -30.77 -6.53
C PRO A 118 5.83 -30.25 -7.41
N GLN A 119 4.71 -30.98 -7.40
CA GLN A 119 3.52 -30.62 -8.16
C GLN A 119 2.55 -29.81 -7.28
N PRO A 120 1.97 -28.70 -7.78
CA PRO A 120 0.99 -27.95 -7.02
C PRO A 120 -0.29 -28.76 -6.82
N GLU A 121 -0.78 -28.81 -5.58
CA GLU A 121 -2.03 -29.49 -5.19
C GLU A 121 -3.29 -28.75 -5.67
N TYR A 122 -3.16 -27.46 -5.95
CA TYR A 122 -4.23 -26.58 -6.40
C TYR A 122 -4.29 -26.47 -7.94
N PRO A 123 -5.45 -26.13 -8.51
CA PRO A 123 -5.61 -25.97 -9.96
C PRO A 123 -4.87 -24.74 -10.48
N SER A 124 -4.51 -24.75 -11.77
CA SER A 124 -3.79 -23.64 -12.45
C SER A 124 -4.53 -22.31 -12.42
N ALA A 125 -5.85 -22.32 -12.27
CA ALA A 125 -6.64 -21.10 -12.10
C ALA A 125 -6.18 -20.26 -10.88
N TRP A 126 -5.65 -20.90 -9.84
CA TRP A 126 -5.20 -20.21 -8.62
C TRP A 126 -4.02 -19.26 -8.87
N THR A 127 -3.21 -19.53 -9.89
CA THR A 127 -2.12 -18.63 -10.33
C THR A 127 -2.63 -17.23 -10.65
N TYR A 128 -3.87 -17.09 -11.13
CA TYR A 128 -4.49 -15.81 -11.42
C TYR A 128 -5.44 -15.34 -10.30
N LEU A 129 -6.22 -16.27 -9.73
CA LEU A 129 -7.25 -15.93 -8.73
C LEU A 129 -6.63 -15.44 -7.43
N VAL A 130 -5.53 -16.02 -6.95
CA VAL A 130 -4.90 -15.64 -5.68
C VAL A 130 -4.32 -14.22 -5.75
N PRO A 131 -3.48 -13.86 -6.75
CA PRO A 131 -3.02 -12.48 -6.92
C PRO A 131 -4.16 -11.48 -7.13
N LEU A 132 -5.18 -11.85 -7.90
CA LEU A 132 -6.33 -10.97 -8.15
C LEU A 132 -7.12 -10.73 -6.86
N ALA A 133 -7.40 -11.78 -6.09
CA ALA A 133 -8.08 -11.66 -4.81
C ALA A 133 -7.28 -10.77 -3.87
N TRP A 134 -5.95 -10.97 -3.79
CA TRP A 134 -5.09 -10.13 -2.98
C TRP A 134 -5.13 -8.66 -3.40
N PHE A 135 -5.05 -8.38 -4.70
CA PHE A 135 -5.23 -7.02 -5.22
C PHE A 135 -6.59 -6.41 -4.84
N LEU A 136 -7.69 -7.15 -5.00
CA LEU A 136 -9.02 -6.69 -4.64
C LEU A 136 -9.17 -6.41 -3.14
N THR A 137 -8.48 -7.16 -2.27
CA THR A 137 -8.48 -6.84 -0.83
C THR A 137 -7.91 -5.45 -0.55
N SER A 138 -6.92 -4.98 -1.32
CA SER A 138 -6.39 -3.63 -1.14
C SER A 138 -7.43 -2.55 -1.40
N ALA A 139 -8.23 -2.71 -2.47
CA ALA A 139 -9.31 -1.79 -2.80
C ALA A 139 -10.37 -1.76 -1.68
N VAL A 140 -10.73 -2.92 -1.14
CA VAL A 140 -11.67 -3.03 -0.01
C VAL A 140 -11.11 -2.37 1.24
N VAL A 141 -9.86 -2.65 1.60
CA VAL A 141 -9.20 -2.05 2.77
C VAL A 141 -9.12 -0.54 2.63
N VAL A 142 -8.70 -0.03 1.47
CA VAL A 142 -8.65 1.43 1.25
C VAL A 142 -10.06 2.03 1.33
N ALA A 143 -11.04 1.47 0.63
CA ALA A 143 -12.41 1.99 0.63
C ALA A 143 -13.04 2.05 2.05
N LEU A 144 -12.75 1.07 2.91
CA LEU A 144 -13.30 1.01 4.26
C LEU A 144 -12.57 1.91 5.28
N PHE A 145 -11.29 2.18 5.07
CA PHE A 145 -10.43 2.81 6.09
C PHE A 145 -9.99 4.23 5.76
N ILE A 146 -10.23 4.69 4.54
CA ILE A 146 -9.88 6.04 4.14
C ILE A 146 -10.72 7.11 4.84
N ARG A 147 -10.11 8.26 5.10
CA ARG A 147 -10.76 9.37 5.81
C ARG A 147 -11.75 10.06 4.89
N ARG A 148 -13.00 10.23 5.35
CA ARG A 148 -14.04 10.95 4.60
C ARG A 148 -13.64 12.37 4.22
N GLU A 149 -12.89 13.03 5.10
CA GLU A 149 -12.38 14.40 4.90
C GLU A 149 -11.52 14.55 3.64
N GLU A 150 -10.87 13.48 3.17
CA GLU A 150 -9.96 13.51 2.02
C GLU A 150 -10.70 13.37 0.66
N TYR A 151 -11.96 12.94 0.66
CA TYR A 151 -12.81 12.87 -0.55
C TYR A 151 -14.02 13.81 -0.52
N ALA A 152 -14.38 14.35 0.64
CA ALA A 152 -15.49 15.28 0.80
C ALA A 152 -15.09 16.76 0.68
N ALA A 153 -13.82 17.05 0.38
CA ALA A 153 -13.31 18.43 0.23
C ALA A 153 -13.95 19.19 -0.94
N ASP A 154 -14.66 18.50 -1.84
CA ASP A 154 -15.36 19.08 -3.00
C ASP A 154 -16.85 19.40 -2.75
N GLU A 155 -17.42 19.14 -1.57
CA GLU A 155 -18.76 19.66 -1.28
C GLU A 155 -18.67 21.15 -0.89
N PRO A 156 -19.21 22.07 -1.71
CA PRO A 156 -19.25 23.47 -1.33
C PRO A 156 -20.08 23.58 -0.05
N LYS A 157 -19.46 24.11 1.01
CA LYS A 157 -20.18 24.47 2.22
C LYS A 157 -21.33 25.39 1.82
N ALA A 158 -22.57 24.88 1.90
CA ALA A 158 -23.76 25.71 1.74
C ALA A 158 -23.67 26.83 2.78
N GLN A 159 -23.57 28.06 2.28
CA GLN A 159 -23.60 29.29 3.08
C GLN A 159 -24.98 29.48 3.71
#